data_AF-A0AA48HII6-F1
#
_entry.id   AF-A0AA48HII6-F1
#
_cell.length_a   1.000
_cell.length_b   1.000
_cell.length_c   1.000
_cell.angle_alpha   90.00
_cell.angle_beta   90.00
_cell.angle_gamma   90.00
#
_symmetry.space_group_name_H-M   'P 1'
#
loop_
_entity.id
_entity.type
_entity.pdbx_description
1 polymer ?
#
loop_
_entity_poly.entity_id
_entity_poly.type
_entity_poly.pdbx_seq_one_letter_code
_entity_poly.pdbx_strand_id
1 'polypeptide(L)' 'MPANVGSLISVVAVWGLVAYIFVFGFAQIQWTGWEGGLPWLAGAVSLFGSAGYTSKWLMNKAVK' A
#
# COMPACT_ATOMS: atom_id res chain seq x y z
N MET A 1 19.54 11.53 15.68
CA MET A 1 18.63 11.58 14.51
C MET A 1 17.40 10.71 14.79
N PRO A 2 16.30 11.26 15.34
CA PRO A 2 15.03 10.52 15.49
C PRO A 2 13.90 11.05 14.58
N ALA A 3 14.15 12.07 13.74
CA ALA A 3 13.09 12.82 13.06
C ALA A 3 12.29 12.03 12.00
N ASN A 4 12.81 10.93 11.44
CA ASN A 4 12.20 10.26 10.29
C ASN A 4 11.52 8.91 10.62
N VAL A 5 11.68 8.39 11.84
CA VAL A 5 11.05 7.13 12.27
C VAL A 5 9.54 7.30 12.41
N GLY A 6 9.08 8.43 12.96
CA GLY A 6 7.65 8.73 13.09
C GLY A 6 6.94 8.85 11.73
N SER A 7 7.60 9.46 10.75
CA SER A 7 7.06 9.56 9.38
C SER A 7 7.01 8.20 8.67
N LEU A 8 8.00 7.34 8.90
CA LEU A 8 8.00 5.96 8.39
C LEU A 8 6.89 5.12 9.00
N ILE A 9 6.71 5.17 10.32
CA ILE A 9 5.65 4.43 11.03
C ILE A 9 4.27 4.90 10.54
N SER A 10 4.06 6.21 10.40
CA SER A 10 2.81 6.76 9.90
C SER A 10 2.51 6.28 8.47
N VAL A 11 3.50 6.27 7.59
CA VAL A 11 3.35 5.75 6.23
C VAL A 11 3.03 4.26 6.24
N VAL A 12 3.75 3.45 7.00
CA VAL A 12 3.48 2.00 7.11
C VAL A 12 2.08 1.74 7.65
N ALA A 13 1.64 2.50 8.66
CA ALA A 13 0.29 2.37 9.24
C ALA A 13 -0.81 2.70 8.21
N VAL A 14 -0.66 3.80 7.46
CA VAL A 14 -1.62 4.21 6.42
C VAL A 14 -1.67 3.16 5.31
N TRP A 15 -0.53 2.71 4.79
CA TRP A 15 -0.48 1.69 3.74
C TRP A 15 -0.99 0.34 4.23
N GLY A 16 -0.75 -0.02 5.49
CA GLY A 16 -1.31 -1.23 6.11
C GLY A 16 -2.82 -1.18 6.20
N LEU A 17 -3.40 -0.03 6.56
CA LEU A 17 -4.85 0.16 6.62
C LEU A 17 -5.49 0.12 5.23
N VAL A 18 -4.86 0.75 4.23
CA VAL A 18 -5.33 0.70 2.84
C VAL A 18 -5.25 -0.72 2.29
N ALA A 19 -4.15 -1.45 2.53
CA ALA A 19 -4.02 -2.85 2.13
C ALA A 19 -5.07 -3.74 2.83
N TYR A 20 -5.36 -3.50 4.11
CA TYR A 20 -6.39 -4.22 4.84
C TYR A 20 -7.78 -4.02 4.21
N ILE A 21 -8.19 -2.77 3.96
CA ILE A 21 -9.47 -2.45 3.31
C ILE A 21 -9.54 -3.07 1.92
N PHE A 22 -8.42 -3.03 1.18
CA PHE A 22 -8.32 -3.62 -0.14
C PHE A 22 -8.52 -5.14 -0.07
N VAL A 23 -7.77 -5.86 0.76
CA VAL A 23 -7.88 -7.34 0.87
C VAL A 23 -9.25 -7.77 1.41
N PHE A 24 -9.82 -7.08 2.39
CA PHE A 24 -11.16 -7.39 2.90
C PHE A 24 -12.27 -7.09 1.87
N GLY A 25 -12.16 -5.96 1.16
CA GLY A 25 -13.07 -5.63 0.06
C GLY A 25 -13.01 -6.68 -1.06
N PHE A 26 -11.81 -7.15 -1.40
CA PHE A 26 -11.60 -8.24 -2.37
C PHE A 26 -12.27 -9.55 -1.92
N ALA A 27 -12.16 -9.89 -0.64
CA ALA A 27 -12.70 -11.13 -0.07
C ALA A 27 -14.24 -11.13 0.02
N GLN A 28 -14.88 -9.97 0.16
CA GLN A 28 -16.34 -9.86 0.23
C GLN A 28 -17.03 -9.84 -1.14
N ILE A 29 -16.30 -9.63 -2.23
CA ILE A 29 -16.87 -9.61 -3.58
C ILE A 29 -17.04 -11.05 -4.08
N GLN A 30 -18.26 -11.41 -4.49
CA GLN A 30 -18.50 -12.66 -5.21
C GLN A 30 -18.01 -12.52 -6.66
N TRP A 31 -16.82 -13.03 -6.91
CA TRP A 31 -16.21 -13.06 -8.23
C TRP A 31 -16.99 -14.02 -9.14
N THR A 32 -17.78 -13.49 -10.07
CA THR A 32 -18.46 -14.30 -11.09
C THR A 32 -17.53 -14.74 -12.23
N GLY A 33 -16.28 -14.28 -12.22
CA GLY A 33 -15.25 -14.62 -13.20
C GLY A 33 -13.95 -13.84 -12.99
N TRP A 34 -12.94 -14.14 -13.80
CA TRP A 34 -11.61 -13.51 -13.75
C TRP A 34 -11.64 -12.01 -14.09
N GLU A 35 -12.65 -11.56 -14.83
CA GLU A 35 -12.80 -10.16 -15.27
C GLU A 35 -12.97 -9.18 -14.11
N GLY A 36 -13.56 -9.62 -12.99
CA GLY A 36 -13.63 -8.80 -11.79
C GLY A 36 -12.31 -8.75 -11.02
N GLY A 37 -11.56 -9.85 -11.00
CA GLY A 37 -10.33 -9.98 -10.23
C GLY A 37 -9.15 -9.20 -10.81
N LEU A 38 -9.13 -8.99 -12.13
CA LEU A 38 -8.09 -8.26 -12.85
C LEU A 38 -7.93 -6.78 -12.42
N PRO A 39 -9.01 -5.97 -12.39
CA PRO A 39 -8.95 -4.61 -11.84
C PRO A 39 -8.45 -4.55 -10.40
N TRP A 40 -8.81 -5.55 -9.60
CA TRP A 40 -8.35 -5.67 -8.23
C TRP A 40 -6.87 -6.02 -8.12
N LEU A 41 -6.37 -6.93 -8.96
CA LEU A 41 -4.94 -7.24 -9.02
C LEU A 41 -4.13 -6.00 -9.44
N ALA A 42 -4.60 -5.25 -10.44
CA ALA A 42 -3.99 -4.01 -10.89
C ALA A 42 -3.99 -2.94 -9.78
N GLY A 43 -5.10 -2.82 -9.03
CA GLY A 43 -5.18 -1.98 -7.84
C GLY A 43 -4.21 -2.39 -6.74
N ALA A 44 -4.03 -3.69 -6.49
CA ALA A 44 -3.06 -4.19 -5.52
C ALA A 44 -1.63 -3.80 -5.91
N VAL A 45 -1.25 -4.10 -7.15
CA VAL A 45 0.11 -3.85 -7.66
C VAL A 45 0.44 -2.35 -7.63
N SER A 46 -0.51 -1.49 -8.03
CA SER A 46 -0.33 -0.04 -7.96
C SER A 46 -0.24 0.49 -6.53
N LEU A 47 -1.02 -0.06 -5.58
CA LEU A 47 -0.91 0.25 -4.14
C LEU A 47 0.46 -0.15 -3.58
N PHE A 48 0.91 -1.38 -3.80
CA PHE A 48 2.22 -1.83 -3.31
C PHE A 48 3.38 -1.05 -3.95
N GLY A 49 3.27 -0.73 -5.25
CA GLY A 49 4.26 0.09 -5.96
C GLY A 49 4.38 1.51 -5.38
N SER A 50 3.26 2.16 -5.08
CA SER A 50 3.23 3.51 -4.51
C SER A 50 3.67 3.53 -3.03
N ALA A 51 3.36 2.48 -2.25
CA ALA A 51 3.91 2.28 -0.91
C ALA A 51 5.44 2.16 -0.93
N GLY A 52 5.97 1.36 -1.86
CA GLY A 52 7.41 1.18 -2.06
C GLY A 52 8.10 2.48 -2.49
N TYR A 53 7.50 3.22 -3.42
CA TYR A 53 8.03 4.52 -3.85
C TYR A 53 8.06 5.53 -2.70
N THR A 54 6.98 5.63 -1.93
CA THR A 54 6.90 6.53 -0.76
C THR A 54 7.94 6.17 0.29
N SER A 55 8.12 4.88 0.57
CA SER A 55 9.12 4.38 1.52
C SER A 55 10.54 4.70 1.05
N LYS A 56 10.85 4.48 -0.23
CA LYS A 56 12.17 4.81 -0.82
C LYS A 56 12.44 6.32 -0.83
N TRP A 57 11.43 7.13 -1.10
CA TRP A 57 11.53 8.59 -1.07
C TRP A 57 11.81 9.10 0.35
N LEU A 58 11.12 8.57 1.37
CA LEU A 58 11.39 8.89 2.77
C LEU A 58 12.79 8.47 3.22
N MET A 59 13.25 7.29 2.81
CA MET A 59 14.62 6.85 3.09
C MET A 59 15.67 7.79 2.47
N ASN A 60 15.46 8.25 1.23
CA ASN A 60 16.39 9.17 0.57
C ASN A 60 16.42 10.56 1.24
N LYS A 61 15.29 11.00 1.82
CA LYS A 61 15.23 12.20 2.68
C LYS A 61 15.82 12.01 4.08
N ALA A 62 16.01 10.77 4.54
CA ALA A 62 16.64 10.48 5.82
C ALA A 62 18.17 10.43 5.76
N VAL A 63 18.72 10.21 4.56
CA VAL A 63 20.16 10.10 4.32
C VAL A 63 20.79 11.46 3.94
N LYS A 64 19.99 12.43 3.47
CA LYS A 64 20.40 13.83 3.32
C LYS A 64 20.12 14.61 4.59
#